data_AF-A0A527GTP3-F1
#
_entry.id   AF-A0A527GTP3-F1
#
_cell.length_a   1.000
_cell.length_b   1.000
_cell.length_c   1.000
_cell.angle_alpha   90.00
_cell.angle_beta   90.00
_cell.angle_gamma   90.00
#
_symmetry.space_group_name_H-M   'P 1'
#
loop_
_entity.id
_entity.type
_entity.pdbx_description
1 polymer ?
#
loop_
_entity_poly.entity_id
_entity_poly.type
_entity_poly.pdbx_seq_one_letter_code
_entity_poly.pdbx_strand_id
1 'polypeptide(L)' 'GGTADINPIEDHGFMYTRDLADPDGHAVGAMWMDVSAMPSADKAD' A
#
# COMPACT_ATOMS: atom_id res chain seq x y z
N GLY A 1 16.14 -6.77 -14.15
CA GLY A 1 15.33 -7.75 -13.39
C GLY A 1 14.35 -6.99 -12.56
N GLY A 2 13.16 -7.55 -12.36
CA GLY A 2 12.05 -6.97 -11.61
C GLY A 2 10.80 -6.78 -12.47
N THR A 3 9.63 -6.92 -11.85
CA THR A 3 8.32 -6.81 -12.49
C THR A 3 7.50 -5.77 -11.72
N ALA A 4 7.06 -4.70 -12.40
CA ALA A 4 6.12 -3.76 -11.80
C ALA A 4 4.69 -4.30 -11.87
N ASP A 5 3.82 -3.81 -11.00
CA ASP A 5 2.37 -4.03 -11.04
C ASP A 5 2.00 -5.50 -10.94
N ILE A 6 2.65 -6.19 -10.00
CA ILE A 6 2.43 -7.61 -9.75
C ILE A 6 1.04 -7.91 -9.18
N ASN A 7 0.37 -6.88 -8.67
CA ASN A 7 -1.00 -6.90 -8.17
C ASN A 7 -1.80 -5.71 -8.77
N PRO A 8 -3.14 -5.77 -8.78
CA PRO A 8 -3.97 -4.60 -9.07
C PRO A 8 -3.63 -3.41 -8.16
N ILE A 9 -3.90 -2.20 -8.65
CA ILE A 9 -3.71 -0.98 -7.86
C ILE A 9 -4.74 -0.95 -6.73
N GLU A 10 -4.28 -0.68 -5.51
CA GLU A 10 -5.14 -0.40 -4.37
C GLU A 10 -5.31 1.11 -4.24
N ASP A 11 -6.48 1.61 -4.64
CA ASP A 11 -6.89 3.02 -4.52
C ASP A 11 -8.19 3.12 -3.71
N HIS A 12 -8.05 3.61 -2.49
CA HIS A 12 -9.15 3.77 -1.54
C HIS A 12 -9.45 5.25 -1.26
N GLY A 13 -8.95 6.17 -2.08
CA GLY A 13 -9.08 7.62 -1.90
C GLY A 13 -8.14 8.19 -0.84
N PHE A 14 -8.14 7.66 0.38
CA PHE A 14 -7.24 8.08 1.47
C PHE A 14 -5.94 7.26 1.53
N MET A 15 -5.83 6.21 0.73
CA MET A 15 -4.70 5.29 0.65
C MET A 15 -4.47 4.92 -0.82
N TYR A 16 -3.21 4.87 -1.22
CA TYR A 16 -2.78 4.43 -2.55
C TYR A 16 -1.52 3.56 -2.44
N THR A 17 -1.53 2.37 -3.05
CA THR A 17 -0.41 1.42 -3.00
C THR A 17 -0.05 0.88 -4.38
N ARG A 18 1.26 0.66 -4.61
CA ARG A 18 1.82 -0.02 -5.78
C ARG A 18 2.89 -1.02 -5.37
N ASP A 19 2.78 -2.22 -5.93
CA ASP A 19 3.71 -3.31 -5.66
C ASP A 19 4.57 -3.65 -6.88
N LEU A 20 5.82 -4.04 -6.60
CA LEU A 20 6.74 -4.62 -7.57
C LEU A 20 7.34 -5.92 -7.01
N ALA A 21 7.70 -6.83 -7.92
CA ALA A 21 8.62 -7.92 -7.60
C ALA A 21 10.05 -7.48 -7.91
N ASP A 22 10.96 -7.63 -6.96
CA ASP A 22 12.40 -7.43 -7.18
C ASP A 22 12.99 -8.58 -8.06
N PRO A 23 14.27 -8.52 -8.47
CA PRO A 23 14.88 -9.58 -9.27
C PRO A 23 14.87 -10.98 -8.64
N ASP A 24 14.76 -11.06 -7.31
CA ASP A 24 14.74 -12.31 -6.55
C ASP A 24 13.30 -12.83 -6.33
N GLY A 25 12.29 -12.05 -6.75
CA GLY A 25 10.88 -12.39 -6.65
C GLY A 25 10.23 -11.95 -5.34
N HIS A 26 10.89 -11.16 -4.50
CA HIS A 26 10.23 -10.58 -3.32
C HIS A 26 9.30 -9.46 -3.73
N ALA A 27 8.10 -9.45 -3.13
CA ALA A 27 7.17 -8.33 -3.26
C ALA A 27 7.63 -7.16 -2.39
N VAL A 28 7.73 -5.98 -2.99
CA VAL A 28 8.03 -4.71 -2.32
C VAL A 28 6.97 -3.69 -2.72
N GLY A 29 6.33 -3.09 -1.72
CA GLY A 29 5.25 -2.11 -1.92
C GLY A 29 5.67 -0.69 -1.53
N ALA A 30 5.24 0.29 -2.33
CA ALA A 30 5.24 1.70 -1.95
C ALA A 30 3.81 2.12 -1.63
N MET A 31 3.61 2.71 -0.45
CA MET A 31 2.31 3.18 0.02
C MET A 31 2.32 4.66 0.34
N TRP A 32 1.25 5.35 -0.05
CA TRP A 32 0.88 6.67 0.43
C TRP A 32 -0.44 6.58 1.18
N MET A 33 -0.58 7.36 2.25
CA MET A 33 -1.81 7.45 3.03
C MET A 33 -1.97 8.87 3.59
N ASP A 34 -3.21 9.38 3.58
CA ASP A 34 -3.60 10.50 4.41
C ASP A 34 -3.82 10.04 5.86
N VAL A 35 -2.87 10.37 6.73
CA VAL A 35 -2.88 9.99 8.15
C VAL A 35 -4.08 10.58 8.90
N SER A 36 -4.64 11.70 8.45
CA SER A 36 -5.81 12.30 9.09
C SER A 36 -7.08 11.44 8.96
N ALA A 37 -7.11 10.51 7.99
CA ALA A 37 -8.19 9.55 7.79
C ALA A 37 -8.08 8.30 8.67
N MET A 38 -6.99 8.13 9.44
CA MET A 38 -6.83 6.99 10.35
C MET A 38 -7.80 7.11 11.54
N PRO A 39 -8.52 6.05 11.92
CA PRO A 39 -9.35 6.05 13.12
C PRO A 39 -8.50 6.40 14.36
N SER A 40 -8.99 7.33 15.18
CA SER A 40 -8.35 7.61 16.47
C SER A 40 -8.48 6.40 17.41
N ALA A 41 -7.45 6.15 18.21
CA ALA A 41 -7.42 5.05 19.18
C ALA A 41 -8.50 5.15 20.28
N ASP A 42 -9.18 6.30 20.41
CA ASP A 42 -10.17 6.59 21.44
C ASP A 42 -11.57 5.98 21.20
N LYS A 43 -11.66 4.94 20.37
CA LYS A 43 -12.90 4.14 20.26
C LYS A 43 -12.62 2.65 20.48
N ALA A 44 -12.11 2.34 21.66
CA ALA A 44 -12.37 1.06 22.31
C ALA A 44 -13.50 1.31 23.33
N ASP A 45 -14.72 0.93 22.97
CA ASP A 45 -15.81 0.65 23.92
C ASP A 45 -15.90 -0.88 24.01
#